data_AF-A0A929INU7-F1
#
_entry.id   AF-A0A929INU7-F1
#
_cell.length_a   1.000
_cell.length_b   1.000
_cell.length_c   1.000
_cell.angle_alpha   90.00
_cell.angle_beta   90.00
_cell.angle_gamma   90.00
#
_symmetry.space_group_name_H-M   'P 1'
#
loop_
_entity.id
_entity.type
_entity.pdbx_description
1 polymer ?
#
loop_
_entity_poly.entity_id
_entity_poly.type
_entity_poly.pdbx_seq_one_letter_code
_entity_poly.pdbx_strand_id
1 'polypeptide(L)' 'VVDVPDIGLTPVADDSVIVPAWQILGGVSWPLGQSLDLTVEYRLFGAIGPEFAGAGGTKVEADYTDSTLSLGLRMAF' A
#
# COMPACT_ATOMS: atom_id res chain seq x y z
N VAL A 1 -6.34 -33.21 26.45
CA VAL A 1 -6.48 -32.28 25.31
C VAL A 1 -7.42 -31.20 25.80
N VAL A 2 -6.90 -30.01 26.06
CA VAL A 2 -7.67 -28.90 26.65
C VAL A 2 -8.28 -28.12 25.50
N ASP A 3 -9.61 -28.06 25.45
CA ASP A 3 -10.37 -27.25 24.51
C ASP A 3 -10.32 -25.80 25.00
N VAL A 4 -9.66 -24.94 24.23
CA VAL A 4 -9.55 -23.51 24.52
C VAL A 4 -10.61 -22.81 23.67
N PRO A 5 -11.56 -22.05 24.27
CA PRO A 5 -12.58 -21.36 23.52
C PRO A 5 -11.95 -20.28 22.64
N ASP A 6 -12.24 -20.35 21.34
CA ASP A 6 -11.84 -19.35 20.36
C ASP A 6 -12.47 -17.99 20.72
N ILE A 7 -11.64 -17.04 21.14
CA ILE A 7 -12.05 -15.69 21.58
C ILE A 7 -12.34 -14.74 20.43
N GLY A 8 -12.66 -15.24 19.23
CA GLY A 8 -13.08 -14.41 18.11
C GLY A 8 -12.02 -13.39 17.68
N LEU A 9 -10.75 -13.70 17.93
CA LEU A 9 -9.60 -13.00 17.34
C LEU A 9 -9.18 -13.70 16.05
N THR A 10 -10.14 -14.13 15.25
CA THR A 10 -9.87 -14.51 13.86
C THR A 10 -9.23 -13.30 13.20
N PRO A 11 -8.04 -13.43 12.57
CA PRO A 11 -7.53 -12.36 11.74
C PRO A 11 -8.62 -12.06 10.69
N VAL A 12 -9.15 -10.84 10.71
CA VAL A 12 -10.26 -10.42 9.84
C VAL A 12 -9.86 -10.47 8.35
N ALA A 13 -8.60 -10.78 8.05
CA ALA A 13 -8.14 -11.21 6.75
C ALA A 13 -6.95 -12.17 6.93
N ASP A 14 -7.22 -13.47 7.01
CA ASP A 14 -6.26 -14.47 6.52
C ASP A 14 -6.58 -14.67 5.04
N ASP A 15 -5.92 -13.89 4.18
CA ASP A 15 -5.85 -14.27 2.79
C ASP A 15 -4.43 -14.00 2.28
N SER A 16 -3.65 -15.07 2.23
CA SER A 16 -2.27 -15.11 1.75
C SER A 16 -2.20 -15.03 0.21
N VAL A 17 -3.07 -14.23 -0.41
CA VAL A 17 -3.18 -14.12 -1.87
C VAL A 17 -2.12 -13.15 -2.35
N ILE A 18 -1.11 -13.70 -3.03
CA ILE A 18 -0.13 -12.91 -3.75
C ILE A 18 -0.82 -12.35 -4.99
N VAL A 19 -1.15 -11.05 -4.94
CA VAL A 19 -1.72 -10.32 -6.07
C VAL A 19 -0.65 -9.52 -6.82
N PRO A 20 -0.75 -9.40 -8.15
CA PRO A 20 0.14 -8.51 -8.89
C PRO A 20 -0.15 -7.05 -8.52
N ALA A 21 0.90 -6.33 -8.16
CA ALA A 21 0.86 -4.90 -7.87
C ALA A 21 1.66 -4.12 -8.92
N TRP A 22 1.21 -2.90 -9.20
CA TRP A 22 1.87 -1.95 -10.08
C TRP A 22 2.13 -0.64 -9.33
N GLN A 23 3.19 0.07 -9.74
CA GLN A 23 3.50 1.38 -9.21
C GLN A 23 3.97 2.30 -10.34
N ILE A 24 3.56 3.57 -10.27
CA ILE A 24 4.02 4.64 -11.14
C ILE A 24 4.49 5.77 -10.23
N LEU A 25 5.73 6.20 -10.42
CA LEU A 25 6.34 7.32 -9.70
C LEU A 25 6.73 8.41 -10.71
N GLY A 26 6.39 9.65 -10.39
CA GLY A 26 6.87 10.82 -11.12
C GLY A 26 7.27 11.90 -10.13
N GLY A 27 8.23 12.75 -10.49
CA GLY A 27 8.67 13.80 -9.60
C GLY A 27 9.62 14.79 -10.26
N VAL A 28 9.82 15.90 -9.57
CA VAL A 28 10.70 17.00 -9.95
C VAL A 28 11.58 17.35 -8.75
N SER A 29 12.85 17.60 -9.03
CA SER A 29 13.83 18.03 -8.04
C SER A 29 14.37 19.39 -8.45
N TRP A 30 14.39 20.34 -7.52
CA TRP A 30 14.95 21.66 -7.71
C TRP A 30 16.12 21.87 -6.76
N PRO A 31 17.35 22.09 -7.27
CA PRO A 31 18.48 22.40 -6.42
C PRO A 31 18.29 23.78 -5.79
N LEU A 32 18.27 23.83 -4.46
CA LEU A 32 18.22 25.06 -3.67
C LEU A 32 19.64 25.56 -3.32
N GLY A 33 20.64 24.68 -3.39
CA GLY A 33 22.03 25.02 -3.09
C GLY A 33 22.98 23.91 -3.57
N GLN A 34 24.23 23.94 -3.09
CA GLN A 34 25.26 22.95 -3.47
C GLN A 34 25.00 21.55 -2.89
N SER A 35 24.19 21.46 -1.83
CA SER A 35 23.97 20.23 -1.06
C SER A 35 22.51 20.03 -0.66
N LEU A 36 21.58 20.86 -1.15
CA LEU A 36 20.17 20.82 -0.75
C LEU A 36 19.26 20.93 -1.98
N ASP A 37 18.34 19.99 -2.10
CA ASP A 37 17.33 19.92 -3.14
C ASP A 37 15.93 19.94 -2.53
N LEU A 38 14.99 20.65 -3.18
CA LEU A 38 13.56 20.56 -2.93
C LEU A 38 12.93 19.56 -3.90
N THR A 39 12.26 18.54 -3.39
CA THR A 39 11.61 17.50 -4.19
C THR A 39 10.10 17.56 -4.08
N VAL A 40 9.42 17.36 -5.19
CA VAL A 40 7.99 17.10 -5.25
C VAL A 40 7.78 15.82 -6.04
N GLU A 41 7.14 14.83 -5.42
CA GLU A 41 6.99 13.49 -5.97
C GLU A 41 5.55 13.03 -5.83
N TYR A 42 5.04 12.38 -6.87
CA TYR A 42 3.74 11.75 -6.89
C TYR A 42 3.89 10.25 -7.16
N ARG A 43 3.26 9.44 -6.32
CA ARG A 43 3.28 7.98 -6.40
C ARG A 43 1.85 7.48 -6.53
N LEU A 44 1.64 6.67 -7.56
CA LEU A 44 0.46 5.83 -7.71
C LEU A 44 0.87 4.39 -7.45
N PHE A 45 0.10 3.70 -6.62
CA PHE A 45 0.25 2.28 -6.37
C PHE A 45 -1.10 1.62 -6.58
N GLY A 46 -1.12 0.44 -7.19
CA GLY A 46 -2.34 -0.35 -7.30
C GLY A 46 -2.07 -1.84 -7.17
N ALA A 47 -3.04 -2.57 -6.65
CA ALA A 47 -3.06 -4.02 -6.60
C ALA A 47 -4.33 -4.52 -7.30
N ILE A 48 -4.16 -5.41 -8.28
CA ILE A 48 -5.27 -5.91 -9.09
C ILE A 48 -5.84 -7.17 -8.42
N GLY A 49 -7.16 -7.17 -8.19
CA GLY A 49 -7.90 -8.36 -7.78
C GLY A 49 -7.51 -8.97 -6.43
N PRO A 50 -7.45 -8.20 -5.32
CA PRO A 50 -7.55 -8.83 -4.01
C PRO A 50 -8.97 -9.42 -3.89
N GLU A 51 -9.05 -10.75 -3.95
CA GLU A 51 -10.29 -11.46 -3.64
C GLU A 51 -10.50 -11.35 -2.13
N PHE A 52 -11.54 -10.65 -1.69
CA PHE A 52 -11.96 -10.69 -0.29
C PHE A 52 -13.16 -11.62 -0.16
N ALA A 53 -13.02 -12.69 0.63
CA ALA A 53 -14.13 -13.57 0.98
C ALA A 53 -15.01 -12.88 2.04
N GLY A 54 -16.14 -12.32 1.61
CA GLY A 54 -17.14 -11.79 2.53
C GLY A 54 -17.91 -12.91 3.26
N ALA A 55 -18.38 -12.64 4.47
CA ALA A 55 -19.21 -13.58 5.23
C ALA A 55 -20.50 -13.91 4.45
N GLY A 56 -20.64 -15.18 4.03
CA GLY A 56 -21.76 -15.66 3.21
C GLY A 56 -21.39 -16.19 1.81
N GLY A 57 -20.10 -16.26 1.47
CA GLY A 57 -19.61 -16.85 0.22
C GLY A 57 -19.66 -15.92 -0.99
N THR A 58 -19.85 -14.62 -0.77
CA THR A 58 -19.75 -13.60 -1.82
C THR A 58 -18.29 -13.21 -2.02
N LYS A 59 -17.77 -13.43 -3.23
CA LYS A 59 -16.47 -12.91 -3.66
C LYS A 59 -16.62 -11.42 -3.98
N VAL A 60 -15.86 -10.58 -3.30
CA VAL A 60 -15.75 -9.16 -3.64
C VAL A 60 -14.37 -8.94 -4.25
N GLU A 61 -14.33 -8.69 -5.56
CA GLU A 61 -13.15 -8.16 -6.23
C GLU A 61 -13.13 -6.64 -5.96
N ALA A 62 -12.13 -6.17 -5.20
CA ALA A 62 -11.99 -4.75 -4.89
C ALA A 62 -10.62 -4.27 -5.31
N ASP A 63 -10.51 -3.58 -6.45
CA ASP A 63 -9.24 -3.00 -6.88
C ASP A 63 -8.74 -1.97 -5.83
N TYR A 64 -7.54 -2.20 -5.31
CA TYR A 64 -6.90 -1.27 -4.38
C TYR A 64 -6.01 -0.31 -5.16
N THR A 65 -6.23 1.00 -5.01
CA THR A 65 -5.38 2.05 -5.58
C THR A 65 -5.07 3.10 -4.51
N ASP A 66 -3.78 3.38 -4.30
CA ASP A 66 -3.26 4.43 -3.43
C ASP A 66 -2.61 5.55 -4.24
N SER A 67 -2.82 6.78 -3.80
CA SER A 67 -2.26 7.99 -4.40
C SER A 67 -1.57 8.82 -3.33
N THR A 68 -0.25 8.95 -3.44
CA THR A 68 0.57 9.66 -2.48
C THR A 68 1.27 10.85 -3.15
N LEU A 69 1.10 12.04 -2.59
CA LEU A 69 1.86 13.24 -2.95
C LEU A 69 2.84 13.57 -1.83
N SER A 70 4.12 13.70 -2.18
CA SER A 70 5.22 13.96 -1.26
C SER A 70 5.92 15.27 -1.61
N LEU A 71 6.23 16.05 -0.59
CA LEU A 71 7.10 17.22 -0.66
C LEU A 71 8.26 17.01 0.30
N GLY A 72 9.50 17.12 -0.20
CA GLY A 72 10.70 16.73 0.53
C GLY A 72 11.84 17.73 0.37
N LEU A 73 12.75 17.71 1.34
CA LEU A 73 14.08 18.33 1.23
C LEU A 73 15.11 17.21 1.28
N ARG A 74 15.98 17.14 0.27
CA ARG A 74 17.05 16.15 0.18
C ARG A 74 18.39 16.83 0.38
N MET A 75 19.13 16.40 1.40
CA MET A 75 20.48 16.88 1.69
C MET A 75 21.51 15.83 1.27
N ALA A 76 22.55 16.24 0.54
CA ALA A 76 23.69 15.40 0.18
C ALA A 76 24.95 15.85 0.93
N PHE A 77 25.76 14.91 1.40
CA PHE A 77 27.00 15.13 2.17
C PHE A 77 28.22 14.55 1.45
#